data_AF-A0A2W5T2L9-F1
#
_entry.id   AF-A0A2W5T2L9-F1
#
_cell.length_a   1.000
_cell.length_b   1.000
_cell.length_c   1.000
_cell.angle_alpha   90.00
_cell.angle_beta   90.00
_cell.angle_gamma   90.00
#
_symmetry.space_group_name_H-M   'P 1'
#
loop_
_entity.id
_entity.type
_entity.pdbx_description
1 polymer ?
#
loop_
_entity_poly.entity_id
_entity_poly.type
_entity_poly.pdbx_seq_one_letter_code
_entity_poly.pdbx_strand_id
1 'polypeptide(L)' 'MGSTTDFRCKQCHALLAKHDAGGLCIRRGDLQATITGGQFTVSITCYRCKTLSVVTSPSRAFAPQTAA' A
#
# COMPACT_ATOMS: atom_id res chain seq x y z
N MET A 1 -4.75 17.26 -5.29
CA MET A 1 -3.50 16.55 -4.94
C MET A 1 -3.89 15.30 -4.15
N GLY A 2 -3.74 14.11 -4.73
CA GLY A 2 -4.06 12.87 -4.03
C GLY A 2 -3.05 12.60 -2.91
N SER A 3 -3.52 12.23 -1.72
CA SER A 3 -2.65 11.89 -0.59
C SER A 3 -1.89 10.59 -0.87
N THR A 4 -0.57 10.65 -0.89
CA THR A 4 0.30 9.47 -0.94
C THR A 4 0.59 8.96 0.47
N THR A 5 0.33 7.70 0.76
CA THR A 5 0.62 7.06 2.04
C THR A 5 1.83 6.14 1.93
N ASP A 6 2.83 6.33 2.78
CA ASP A 6 3.99 5.44 2.85
C ASP A 6 3.61 4.12 3.55
N PHE A 7 3.96 2.99 2.95
CA PHE A 7 3.93 1.69 3.60
C PHE A 7 5.33 1.27 4.02
N ARG A 8 5.55 1.14 5.33
CA ARG A 8 6.86 0.88 5.94
C ARG A 8 6.88 -0.47 6.63
N CYS A 9 8.06 -1.07 6.70
CA CYS A 9 8.29 -2.29 7.45
C CYS A 9 7.91 -2.10 8.92
N LYS A 10 7.13 -3.02 9.48
CA LYS A 10 6.72 -2.95 10.89
C LYS A 10 7.87 -3.07 11.91
N GLN A 11 9.03 -3.58 11.48
CA GLN A 11 10.19 -3.81 12.36
C GLN A 11 11.27 -2.74 12.21
N CYS A 12 11.78 -2.53 11.00
CA CYS A 12 12.90 -1.60 10.76
C CYS A 12 12.48 -0.27 10.12
N HIS A 13 11.18 -0.06 9.91
CA HIS A 13 10.61 1.15 9.33
C HIS A 13 11.12 1.55 7.93
N ALA A 14 11.84 0.64 7.26
CA ALA A 14 12.24 0.83 5.86
C ALA A 14 11.00 0.98 4.98
N LEU A 15 11.04 1.93 4.05
CA LEU A 15 9.98 2.11 3.06
C LEU A 15 9.91 0.88 2.15
N LEU A 16 8.71 0.28 2.06
CA LEU A 16 8.44 -0.91 1.26
C LEU A 16 7.61 -0.58 0.02
N ALA A 17 6.63 0.31 0.16
CA ALA A 17 5.75 0.73 -0.93
C ALA A 17 5.17 2.13 -0.66
N LYS A 18 4.57 2.73 -1.67
CA LYS A 18 3.73 3.93 -1.56
C LYS A 18 2.34 3.61 -2.10
N HIS A 19 1.31 4.05 -1.39
CA HIS A 19 -0.06 3.94 -1.81
C HIS A 19 -0.56 5.31 -2.28
N ASP A 20 -1.10 5.39 -3.48
CA ASP A 20 -1.69 6.60 -4.05
C ASP A 20 -3.05 6.28 -4.70
N ALA A 21 -3.63 7.28 -5.38
CA ALA A 21 -4.92 7.12 -6.04
C ALA A 21 -4.91 6.07 -7.18
N GLY A 22 -3.74 5.75 -7.74
CA GLY A 22 -3.56 4.72 -8.77
C GLY A 22 -3.33 3.32 -8.21
N GLY A 23 -3.04 3.19 -6.91
CA GLY A 23 -2.85 1.91 -6.23
C GLY A 23 -1.55 1.84 -5.42
N LEU A 24 -1.06 0.63 -5.17
CA LEU A 24 0.17 0.39 -4.40
C LEU A 24 1.36 0.27 -5.34
N CYS A 25 2.34 1.16 -5.21
CA CYS A 25 3.57 1.16 -5.97
C CYS A 25 4.74 0.67 -5.11
N ILE A 26 5.44 -0.36 -5.60
CA ILE A 26 6.68 -0.88 -5.03
C ILE A 26 7.82 -0.46 -5.97
N ARG A 27 8.84 0.21 -5.44
CA ARG A 27 10.04 0.60 -6.18
C ARG A 27 11.29 0.25 -5.39
N ARG A 28 12.21 -0.50 -6.02
CA ARG A 28 13.48 -0.92 -5.41
C ARG A 28 14.55 -1.11 -6.48
N GLY A 29 15.48 -0.16 -6.59
CA GLY A 29 16.45 -0.17 -7.69
C GLY A 29 15.71 -0.15 -9.02
N ASP A 30 16.06 -1.08 -9.90
CA ASP A 30 15.42 -1.24 -11.22
C ASP A 30 14.12 -2.06 -11.17
N LEU A 31 13.75 -2.60 -10.00
CA LEU A 31 12.48 -3.30 -9.82
C LEU A 31 11.36 -2.30 -9.52
N GLN A 32 10.35 -2.29 -10.38
CA GLN A 32 9.09 -1.59 -10.17
C GLN A 32 7.90 -2.54 -10.34
N ALA A 33 6.93 -2.45 -9.43
CA ALA A 33 5.64 -3.10 -9.55
C ALA A 33 4.53 -2.15 -9.09
N THR A 34 3.39 -2.19 -9.77
CA THR A 34 2.19 -1.43 -9.40
C THR A 34 1.02 -2.40 -9.28
N ILE A 35 0.35 -2.37 -8.12
CA ILE A 35 -0.83 -3.16 -7.83
C ILE A 35 -2.04 -2.23 -7.91
N THR A 36 -2.87 -2.45 -8.92
CA THR A 36 -4.09 -1.68 -9.20
C THR A 36 -5.33 -2.54 -8.97
N GLY A 37 -6.46 -1.92 -8.64
CA GLY A 37 -7.74 -2.62 -8.46
C GLY A 37 -8.52 -2.12 -7.23
N GLY A 38 -9.79 -2.49 -7.13
CA GLY A 38 -10.69 -1.97 -6.10
C GLY A 38 -10.30 -2.35 -4.67
N GLN A 39 -10.14 -3.65 -4.39
CA GLN A 39 -9.67 -4.18 -3.11
C GLN A 39 -8.50 -5.12 -3.34
N PHE A 40 -7.39 -4.91 -2.61
CA PHE A 40 -6.22 -5.75 -2.69
C PHE A 40 -5.62 -5.99 -1.30
N THR A 41 -4.96 -7.13 -1.15
CA THR A 41 -4.07 -7.44 -0.03
C THR A 41 -2.72 -7.84 -0.60
N VAL A 42 -1.66 -7.21 -0.12
CA VAL A 42 -0.28 -7.47 -0.56
C VAL A 42 0.56 -7.78 0.67
N SER A 43 1.31 -8.88 0.58
CA SER A 43 2.35 -9.23 1.54
C SER A 43 3.72 -8.86 0.96
N ILE A 44 4.50 -8.09 1.72
CA ILE A 44 5.82 -7.62 1.31
C ILE A 44 6.84 -8.04 2.36
N THR A 45 7.78 -8.90 1.95
CA THR A 45 8.94 -9.25 2.76
C THR A 45 9.94 -8.09 2.73
N CYS A 46 10.29 -7.57 3.90
CA CYS A 46 11.24 -6.47 4.00
C CYS A 46 12.58 -6.85 3.39
N TYR A 47 13.07 -6.04 2.46
CA TYR A 47 14.34 -6.34 1.80
C TYR A 47 15.55 -6.24 2.74
N ARG A 48 15.45 -5.44 3.82
CA ARG A 48 16.50 -5.26 4.83
C ARG A 48 16.46 -6.37 5.88
N CYS A 49 15.43 -6.41 6.73
CA CYS A 49 15.36 -7.29 7.90
C CYS A 49 14.55 -8.58 7.70
N LYS A 50 14.07 -8.84 6.47
CA LYS A 50 13.28 -10.03 6.09
C LYS A 50 11.93 -10.19 6.81
N THR A 51 11.52 -9.24 7.65
CA THR A 51 10.20 -9.24 8.28
C THR A 51 9.09 -9.11 7.24
N LEU A 52 8.10 -9.99 7.29
CA LEU A 52 6.88 -9.91 6.50
C LEU A 52 5.97 -8.78 7.01
N SER A 53 5.58 -7.87 6.14
CA SER A 53 4.59 -6.81 6.40
C SER A 53 3.43 -6.96 5.41
N VAL A 54 2.19 -6.83 5.88
CA VAL A 54 0.99 -6.97 5.05
C VAL A 54 0.26 -5.64 4.98
N VAL A 55 -0.18 -5.26 3.79
CA VAL A 55 -1.01 -4.09 3.55
C VAL A 55 -2.27 -4.50 2.82
N THR A 56 -3.40 -4.02 3.29
CA THR A 56 -4.69 -4.15 2.61
C THR A 56 -5.12 -2.76 2.19
N SER A 57 -5.59 -2.62 0.95
CA SER A 57 -6.19 -1.37 0.50
C SER A 57 -7.31 -0.98 1.45
N PRO A 58 -7.45 0.29 1.83
CA PRO A 58 -8.62 0.70 2.60
C PRO A 58 -9.86 0.30 1.80
N SER A 59 -10.75 -0.47 2.44
CA SER A 59 -12.10 -0.60 1.93
C SER A 59 -12.66 0.80 1.90
N ARG A 60 -12.98 1.31 0.71
CA ARG A 60 -13.85 2.47 0.61
C ARG A 60 -15.20 1.96 1.07
N ALA A 61 -15.35 1.84 2.40
CA ALA A 61 -16.62 1.54 3.03
C ALA A 61 -17.58 2.54 2.40
N PHE A 62 -18.55 2.01 1.69
CA PHE A 62 -19.64 2.77 1.11
C PHE A 62 -20.15 3.68 2.23
N ALA A 63 -19.81 4.97 2.16
CA ALA A 63 -20.42 5.94 3.05
C ALA A 63 -21.91 5.83 2.73
N PRO A 64 -22.79 5.48 3.69
CA PRO A 64 -24.22 5.51 3.44
C PRO A 64 -24.52 6.94 3.04
N GLN A 65 -24.84 7.13 1.77
CA GLN A 65 -25.32 8.42 1.26
C GLN A 65 -26.65 8.61 1.96
N THR A 66 -26.66 9.41 3.02
CA THR A 66 -27.89 9.87 3.65
C THR A 66 -28.60 10.72 2.60
N ALA A 67 -29.57 10.11 1.91
CA ALA A 67 -30.53 10.84 1.10
C ALA A 67 -31.34 11.72 2.06
N ALA A 68 -31.30 13.03 1.83
CA ALA A 68 -32.22 14.00 2.41
C ALA A 68 -33.43 14.15 1.49
#